data_AF-G3MG55-F1
#
_entry.id   AF-G3MG55-F1
#
_cell.length_a   1.000
_cell.length_b   1.000
_cell.length_c   1.000
_cell.angle_alpha   90.00
_cell.angle_beta   90.00
_cell.angle_gamma   90.00
#
_symmetry.space_group_name_H-M   'P 1'
#
loop_
_entity.id
_entity.type
_entity.pdbx_description
1 polymer ?
#
loop_
_entity_poly.entity_id
_entity_poly.type
_entity_poly.pdbx_seq_one_letter_code
_entity_poly.pdbx_strand_id
1 'polypeptide(L)'
;MFGGASFAHYLFTDSKDVFAVTFCWGIGVMLGIQTGAGVSGGHVNPIVTTSFASVGKLPWRKVPHYLLGQHLGAFLASAILYFNYIDLLDSVDGGERQIFGTNGTGILLTTYPNDNVHLSVCVFDTVICSGLLMFTIMVILDERNANTTKGMHAYLIGIMVVALCWAY
;
A
#
# COMPACT_ATOMS: atom_id res chain seq x y z
N MET A 1 7.46 -2.73 2.83
CA MET A 1 8.86 -2.38 3.14
C MET A 1 9.38 -1.25 2.26
N PHE A 2 9.53 -1.41 0.94
CA PHE A 2 10.06 -0.36 0.06
C PHE A 2 9.39 1.02 0.25
N GLY A 3 8.06 1.09 0.16
CA GLY A 3 7.32 2.34 0.37
C GLY A 3 7.46 2.94 1.78
N GLY A 4 7.43 2.09 2.81
CA GLY A 4 7.65 2.53 4.21
C GLY A 4 9.06 3.04 4.47
N ALA A 5 10.08 2.41 3.88
CA ALA A 5 11.47 2.84 4.00
C ALA A 5 11.74 4.15 3.24
N SER A 6 11.16 4.32 2.04
CA SER A 6 11.21 5.61 1.35
C SER A 6 10.48 6.70 2.12
N PHE A 7 9.38 6.37 2.80
CA PHE A 7 8.67 7.32 3.65
C PHE A 7 9.48 7.67 4.91
N ALA A 8 10.20 6.71 5.50
CA ALA A 8 11.15 7.00 6.57
C ALA A 8 12.24 7.98 6.09
N HIS A 9 12.78 7.76 4.89
CA HIS A 9 13.74 8.69 4.28
C HIS A 9 13.12 10.08 4.10
N TYR A 10 11.87 10.16 3.63
CA TYR A 10 11.13 11.41 3.54
C TYR A 10 10.93 12.07 4.91
N LEU A 11 10.66 11.32 5.99
CA LEU A 11 10.46 11.90 7.32
C LEU A 11 11.76 12.41 7.95
N PHE A 12 12.84 11.63 7.89
CA PHE A 12 14.05 11.89 8.66
C PHE A 12 15.14 12.67 7.90
N THR A 13 15.01 12.84 6.59
CA THR A 13 16.00 13.59 5.77
C THR A 13 15.50 14.99 5.44
N ASP A 14 16.41 15.96 5.27
CA ASP A 14 16.08 17.33 4.86
C ASP A 14 15.53 17.40 3.42
N SER A 15 15.96 16.49 2.54
CA SER A 15 15.48 16.40 1.16
C SER A 15 14.14 15.66 1.10
N LYS A 16 13.06 16.43 1.14
CA LYS A 16 11.68 15.95 1.01
C LYS A 16 11.30 15.72 -0.46
N ASP A 17 11.35 14.48 -0.91
CA ASP A 17 10.90 14.09 -2.26
C ASP A 17 9.69 13.15 -2.18
N VAL A 18 8.50 13.70 -2.45
CA VAL A 18 7.26 12.93 -2.47
C VAL A 18 7.24 11.95 -3.65
N PHE A 19 7.90 12.27 -4.77
CA PHE A 19 7.86 11.44 -5.97
C PHE A 19 8.65 10.15 -5.75
N ALA A 20 9.82 10.26 -5.09
CA ALA A 20 10.58 9.10 -4.67
C ALA A 20 9.76 8.15 -3.79
N VAL A 21 8.96 8.70 -2.86
CA VAL A 21 8.07 7.90 -2.00
C VAL A 21 7.02 7.17 -2.83
N THR A 22 6.26 7.87 -3.66
CA THR A 22 5.19 7.26 -4.47
C THR A 22 5.73 6.24 -5.46
N PHE A 23 6.90 6.52 -6.05
CA PHE A 23 7.60 5.60 -6.93
C PHE A 23 8.01 4.32 -6.20
N CYS A 24 8.64 4.42 -5.03
CA CYS A 24 9.02 3.27 -4.22
C CYS A 24 7.82 2.45 -3.73
N TRP A 25 6.67 3.08 -3.46
CA TRP A 25 5.41 2.38 -3.17
C TRP A 25 4.95 1.52 -4.35
N GLY A 26 4.88 2.10 -5.55
CA GLY A 26 4.46 1.37 -6.74
C GLY A 26 5.41 0.23 -7.13
N ILE A 27 6.73 0.44 -7.02
CA ILE A 27 7.73 -0.63 -7.19
C ILE A 27 7.56 -1.71 -6.12
N GLY A 28 7.31 -1.34 -4.86
CA GLY A 28 7.04 -2.28 -3.79
C GLY A 28 5.82 -3.16 -4.07
N VAL A 29 4.73 -2.57 -4.57
CA VAL A 29 3.53 -3.33 -4.97
C VAL A 29 3.82 -4.24 -6.17
N MET A 30 4.52 -3.76 -7.19
CA MET A 30 4.92 -4.56 -8.34
C MET A 30 5.68 -5.83 -7.93
N LEU A 31 6.70 -5.69 -7.07
CA LEU A 31 7.48 -6.81 -6.57
C LEU A 31 6.66 -7.76 -5.70
N GLY A 32 5.75 -7.20 -4.87
CA GLY A 32 4.81 -7.99 -4.07
C GLY A 32 3.87 -8.84 -4.93
N ILE A 33 3.29 -8.25 -5.98
CA ILE A 33 2.46 -8.96 -6.95
C ILE A 33 3.28 -10.06 -7.61
N GLN A 34 4.47 -9.74 -8.14
CA GLN A 34 5.32 -10.70 -8.83
C GLN A 34 5.69 -11.90 -7.96
N THR A 35 5.92 -11.67 -6.66
CA THR A 35 6.22 -12.73 -5.69
C THR A 35 5.06 -13.71 -5.53
N GLY A 36 3.81 -13.22 -5.54
CA GLY A 36 2.61 -14.04 -5.33
C GLY A 36 1.86 -14.45 -6.61
N ALA A 37 2.26 -13.93 -7.78
CA ALA A 37 1.48 -14.01 -9.01
C ALA A 37 1.11 -15.44 -9.42
N GLY A 38 2.08 -16.37 -9.34
CA GLY A 38 1.88 -17.76 -9.76
C GLY A 38 1.05 -18.62 -8.80
N VAL A 39 0.84 -18.19 -7.56
CA VAL A 39 0.20 -19.01 -6.51
C VAL A 39 -1.12 -18.41 -6.05
N SER A 40 -1.11 -17.13 -5.67
CA SER A 40 -2.27 -16.43 -5.10
C SER A 40 -2.90 -15.43 -6.06
N GLY A 41 -2.32 -15.24 -7.25
CA GLY A 41 -2.67 -14.14 -8.16
C GLY A 41 -2.10 -12.80 -7.70
N GLY A 42 -1.24 -12.79 -6.67
CA GLY A 42 -0.54 -11.58 -6.23
C GLY A 42 -1.47 -10.50 -5.66
N HIS A 43 -2.57 -10.85 -4.99
CA HIS A 43 -3.55 -9.86 -4.52
C HIS A 43 -2.94 -8.78 -3.63
N VAL A 44 -2.05 -9.18 -2.70
CA VAL A 44 -1.29 -8.34 -1.74
C VAL A 44 -2.06 -7.24 -0.99
N ASN A 45 -3.40 -7.23 -1.10
CA ASN A 45 -4.28 -6.19 -0.63
C ASN A 45 -5.66 -6.80 -0.28
N PRO A 46 -6.18 -6.52 0.93
CA PRO A 46 -7.51 -6.94 1.36
C PRO A 46 -8.65 -6.52 0.41
N ILE A 47 -8.64 -5.28 -0.07
CA ILE A 47 -9.66 -4.73 -0.97
C ILE A 47 -9.64 -5.49 -2.30
N VAL A 48 -8.45 -5.74 -2.86
CA VAL A 48 -8.34 -6.54 -4.09
C VAL A 48 -8.92 -7.93 -3.87
N THR A 49 -8.63 -8.55 -2.73
CA THR A 49 -9.13 -9.89 -2.40
C THR A 49 -10.65 -9.94 -2.29
N THR A 50 -11.25 -9.00 -1.55
CA THR A 50 -12.70 -8.96 -1.36
C THR A 50 -13.43 -8.54 -2.63
N SER A 51 -12.87 -7.62 -3.42
CA SER A 51 -13.44 -7.24 -4.72
C SER A 51 -13.40 -8.37 -5.73
N PHE A 52 -12.34 -9.19 -5.78
CA PHE A 52 -12.32 -10.39 -6.62
C PHE A 52 -13.36 -11.42 -6.16
N ALA A 53 -13.56 -11.56 -4.84
CA ALA A 53 -14.57 -12.46 -4.31
C ALA A 53 -16.01 -11.99 -4.61
N SER A 54 -16.28 -10.69 -4.56
CA SER A 54 -17.61 -10.13 -4.83
C SER A 54 -18.05 -10.31 -6.27
N VAL A 55 -17.12 -10.29 -7.23
CA VAL A 55 -17.41 -10.53 -8.66
C VAL A 55 -17.25 -12.00 -9.08
N GLY A 56 -17.12 -12.92 -8.11
CA GLY A 56 -17.03 -14.36 -8.37
C GLY A 56 -15.69 -14.85 -8.95
N LYS A 57 -14.66 -14.00 -8.99
CA LYS A 57 -13.30 -14.37 -9.43
C LYS A 57 -12.47 -15.07 -8.35
N LEU A 58 -12.89 -15.01 -7.08
CA LEU A 58 -12.29 -15.74 -5.96
C LEU A 58 -13.38 -16.39 -5.09
N PRO A 59 -13.28 -17.68 -4.72
CA PRO A 59 -14.20 -18.28 -3.77
C PRO A 59 -14.11 -17.59 -2.39
N TRP A 60 -15.23 -17.17 -1.83
CA TRP A 60 -15.29 -16.51 -0.51
C TRP A 60 -14.60 -17.29 0.63
N ARG A 61 -14.60 -18.64 0.56
CA ARG A 61 -13.89 -19.50 1.53
C ARG A 61 -12.37 -19.25 1.57
N LYS A 62 -11.77 -18.75 0.50
CA LYS A 62 -10.34 -18.42 0.44
C LYS A 62 -10.03 -17.04 1.05
N VAL A 63 -11.00 -16.14 1.13
CA VAL A 63 -10.80 -14.75 1.58
C VAL A 63 -10.14 -14.68 2.96
N PRO A 64 -10.59 -15.41 4.00
CA PRO A 64 -9.95 -15.32 5.32
C PRO A 64 -8.45 -15.69 5.32
N HIS A 65 -8.06 -16.67 4.48
CA HIS A 65 -6.67 -17.10 4.36
C HIS A 65 -5.79 -16.03 3.70
N TYR A 66 -6.32 -15.36 2.67
CA TYR A 66 -5.67 -14.22 2.03
C TYR A 66 -5.51 -13.06 3.00
N LEU A 67 -6.58 -12.69 3.71
CA LEU A 67 -6.56 -11.60 4.68
C LEU A 67 -5.55 -11.88 5.79
N LEU A 68 -5.53 -13.11 6.35
CA LEU A 68 -4.57 -13.49 7.37
C LEU A 68 -3.12 -13.34 6.88
N GLY A 69 -2.81 -13.87 5.68
CA GLY A 69 -1.47 -13.75 5.11
C GLY A 69 -1.06 -12.29 4.85
N GLN A 70 -1.98 -11.47 4.36
CA GLN A 70 -1.74 -10.05 4.09
C GLN A 70 -1.50 -9.26 5.39
N HIS A 71 -2.30 -9.48 6.43
CA HIS A 71 -2.15 -8.79 7.71
C HIS A 71 -0.87 -9.23 8.44
N LEU A 72 -0.55 -10.53 8.44
CA LEU A 72 0.70 -11.02 9.03
C LEU A 72 1.92 -10.49 8.27
N GLY A 73 1.87 -10.48 6.93
CA GLY A 73 2.93 -9.90 6.11
C GLY A 73 3.13 -8.40 6.36
N ALA A 74 2.04 -7.64 6.45
CA ALA A 74 2.09 -6.21 6.76
C ALA A 74 2.61 -5.95 8.18
N PHE A 75 2.18 -6.75 9.17
CA PHE A 75 2.64 -6.66 10.55
C PHE A 75 4.15 -6.92 10.64
N LEU A 76 4.65 -7.99 10.01
CA LEU A 76 6.08 -8.29 9.99
C LEU A 76 6.88 -7.20 9.26
N ALA A 77 6.38 -6.70 8.13
CA ALA A 77 7.03 -5.61 7.41
C ALA A 77 7.10 -4.33 8.25
N SER A 78 6.06 -4.03 9.03
CA SER A 78 6.01 -2.91 9.97
C SER A 78 6.99 -3.10 11.13
N ALA A 79 7.07 -4.30 11.70
CA ALA A 79 8.05 -4.63 12.74
C ALA A 79 9.50 -4.46 12.25
N ILE A 80 9.82 -4.95 11.05
CA ILE A 80 11.15 -4.77 10.45
C ILE A 80 11.43 -3.28 10.24
N LEU A 81 10.46 -2.52 9.74
CA LEU A 81 10.60 -1.07 9.56
C LEU A 81 10.88 -0.37 10.90
N TYR A 82 10.09 -0.67 11.93
CA TYR A 82 10.28 -0.12 13.28
C TYR A 82 11.69 -0.37 13.81
N PHE A 83 12.17 -1.61 13.76
CA PHE A 83 13.50 -1.95 14.28
C PHE A 83 14.63 -1.34 13.44
N ASN A 84 14.44 -1.25 12.11
CA ASN A 84 15.44 -0.65 11.22
C ASN A 84 15.61 0.87 11.41
N TYR A 85 14.58 1.53 11.92
CA TYR A 85 14.56 2.99 12.14
C TYR A 85 14.46 3.36 13.63
N ILE A 86 14.77 2.44 14.54
CA ILE A 86 14.54 2.62 15.98
C ILE A 86 15.27 3.83 16.56
N ASP A 87 16.55 4.02 16.20
CA ASP A 87 17.37 5.13 16.67
C ASP A 87 16.86 6.48 16.13
N LEU A 88 16.38 6.50 14.88
CA LEU A 88 15.81 7.71 14.27
C LEU A 88 14.46 8.06 14.89
N LEU A 89 13.66 7.06 15.24
CA LEU A 89 12.42 7.27 15.99
C LEU A 89 12.72 7.84 17.39
N ASP A 90 13.68 7.26 18.11
CA ASP A 90 14.10 7.74 19.44
C ASP A 90 14.66 9.16 19.38
N SER A 91 15.32 9.54 18.27
CA SER A 91 15.81 10.92 18.08
C SER A 91 14.70 11.96 17.98
N VAL A 92 13.48 11.56 17.58
CA VAL A 92 12.32 12.46 17.40
C VAL A 92 11.42 12.44 18.62
N ASP A 93 11.05 11.25 19.11
CA ASP A 93 10.08 11.11 20.20
C ASP A 93 10.70 10.85 21.58
N GLY A 94 12.04 10.77 21.67
CA GLY A 94 12.75 10.52 22.92
C GLY A 94 12.54 9.12 23.50
N GLY A 95 12.00 8.18 22.71
CA GLY A 95 11.64 6.84 23.16
C GLY A 95 10.23 6.71 23.72
N GLU A 96 9.46 7.80 23.79
CA GLU A 96 8.08 7.82 24.31
C GLU A 96 7.07 7.16 23.34
N ARG A 97 7.43 7.03 22.05
CA ARG A 97 6.58 6.45 20.99
C ARG A 97 5.21 7.11 20.88
N GLN A 98 5.24 8.43 20.77
CA GLN A 98 4.05 9.26 20.61
C GLN A 98 3.40 9.02 19.24
N ILE A 99 2.07 8.93 19.20
CA ILE A 99 1.34 8.72 17.95
C ILE A 99 1.07 10.07 17.25
N PHE A 100 0.64 11.06 18.02
CA PHE A 100 0.22 12.37 17.53
C PHE A 100 1.07 13.49 18.16
N GLY A 101 0.96 14.69 17.59
CA GLY A 101 1.68 15.88 18.03
C GLY A 101 2.96 16.12 17.25
N THR A 102 3.72 17.15 17.65
CA THR A 102 4.93 17.60 16.94
C THR A 102 6.00 16.51 16.82
N ASN A 103 6.08 15.64 17.83
CA ASN A 103 7.03 14.52 17.87
C ASN A 103 6.33 13.16 17.61
N GLY A 104 5.14 13.18 17.01
CA GLY A 104 4.40 11.95 16.70
C GLY A 104 5.10 11.14 15.60
N THR A 105 5.52 9.92 15.93
CA THR A 105 6.21 9.01 15.00
C THR A 105 5.31 7.93 14.41
N GLY A 106 4.04 7.85 14.86
CA GLY A 106 3.06 6.88 14.40
C GLY A 106 2.82 6.91 12.88
N ILE A 107 2.95 8.08 12.26
CA ILE A 107 2.73 8.28 10.82
C ILE A 107 3.65 7.42 9.93
N LEU A 108 4.81 6.98 10.46
CA LEU A 108 5.71 6.08 9.73
C LEU A 108 5.07 4.72 9.44
N LEU A 109 4.23 4.22 10.35
CA LEU A 109 3.71 2.85 10.31
C LEU A 109 2.32 2.77 9.66
N THR A 110 1.52 3.82 9.81
CA THR A 110 0.16 3.89 9.26
C THR A 110 -0.20 5.32 8.87
N THR A 111 -1.17 5.44 7.97
CA THR A 111 -1.71 6.73 7.57
C THR A 111 -2.67 7.27 8.63
N TYR A 112 -2.65 8.59 8.80
CA TYR A 112 -3.59 9.32 9.65
C TYR A 112 -4.25 10.42 8.81
N PRO A 113 -5.55 10.70 9.04
CA PRO A 113 -6.23 11.79 8.35
C PRO A 113 -5.64 13.14 8.78
N ASN A 114 -5.73 14.14 7.90
CA ASN A 114 -5.38 15.51 8.24
C ASN A 114 -6.44 16.11 9.16
N ASP A 115 -6.03 16.78 10.24
CA ASP A 115 -6.93 17.38 11.24
C ASP A 115 -7.92 18.39 10.67
N ASN A 116 -7.61 19.00 9.51
CA ASN A 116 -8.46 19.98 8.84
C ASN A 116 -9.48 19.37 7.89
N VAL A 117 -9.52 18.04 7.76
CA VAL A 117 -10.39 17.33 6.81
C VAL A 117 -11.42 16.50 7.55
N HIS A 118 -12.70 16.65 7.19
CA HIS A 118 -13.77 15.87 7.78
C HIS A 118 -13.64 14.39 7.43
N LEU A 119 -13.98 13.51 8.40
CA LEU A 119 -13.96 12.06 8.22
C LEU A 119 -14.77 11.59 7.01
N SER A 120 -15.91 12.24 6.70
CA SER A 120 -16.72 11.90 5.52
C SER A 120 -15.96 12.06 4.21
N VAL A 121 -15.12 13.09 4.11
CA VAL A 121 -14.27 13.33 2.93
C VAL A 121 -13.18 12.28 2.85
N CYS A 122 -12.54 11.91 3.98
CA CYS A 122 -11.56 10.83 4.01
C CYS A 122 -12.17 9.48 3.59
N VAL A 123 -13.38 9.17 4.06
CA VAL A 123 -14.09 7.95 3.64
C VAL A 123 -14.37 7.99 2.13
N PHE A 124 -14.88 9.12 1.62
CA PHE A 124 -15.16 9.26 0.20
C PHE A 124 -13.90 9.13 -0.66
N ASP A 125 -12.79 9.73 -0.23
CA ASP A 125 -11.48 9.61 -0.86
C ASP A 125 -11.03 8.15 -0.94
N THR A 126 -11.04 7.42 0.19
CA THR A 126 -10.64 6.01 0.20
C THR A 126 -11.51 5.14 -0.71
N VAL A 127 -12.80 5.45 -0.86
CA VAL A 127 -13.71 4.76 -1.78
C VAL A 127 -13.34 5.06 -3.24
N ILE A 128 -13.07 6.32 -3.59
CA ILE A 128 -12.64 6.70 -4.94
C ILE A 128 -11.31 6.05 -5.29
N CYS A 129 -10.30 6.20 -4.43
CA CYS A 129 -8.96 5.67 -4.64
C CYS A 129 -8.98 4.14 -4.81
N SER A 130 -9.72 3.44 -3.93
CA SER A 130 -9.88 1.99 -4.00
C SER A 130 -10.69 1.54 -5.23
N GLY A 131 -11.69 2.34 -5.63
CA GLY A 131 -12.47 2.10 -6.83
C GLY A 131 -11.64 2.23 -8.10
N LEU A 132 -10.82 3.28 -8.22
CA LEU A 132 -9.90 3.49 -9.35
C LEU A 132 -8.81 2.43 -9.43
N LEU A 133 -8.26 2.02 -8.28
CA LEU A 133 -7.35 0.88 -8.17
C LEU A 133 -7.99 -0.38 -8.76
N MET A 134 -9.19 -0.73 -8.29
CA MET A 134 -9.88 -1.95 -8.73
C MET A 134 -10.32 -1.88 -10.19
N PHE A 135 -10.81 -0.73 -10.64
CA PHE A 135 -11.16 -0.51 -12.03
C PHE A 135 -9.96 -0.78 -12.94
N THR A 136 -8.81 -0.18 -12.63
CA THR A 136 -7.60 -0.35 -13.45
C THR A 136 -7.09 -1.79 -13.41
N ILE A 137 -7.09 -2.45 -12.25
CA ILE A 137 -6.72 -3.87 -12.13
C ILE A 137 -7.61 -4.73 -13.03
N MET A 138 -8.94 -4.51 -13.00
CA MET A 138 -9.86 -5.28 -13.82
C MET A 138 -9.64 -5.03 -15.32
N VAL A 139 -9.37 -3.79 -15.72
CA VAL A 139 -9.06 -3.42 -17.12
C VAL A 139 -7.77 -4.08 -17.61
N ILE A 140 -6.72 -4.13 -16.78
CA ILE A 140 -5.43 -4.76 -17.12
C ILE A 140 -5.58 -6.28 -17.29
N LEU A 141 -6.35 -6.90 -16.40
CA LEU A 141 -6.53 -8.36 -16.35
C LEU A 141 -7.61 -8.89 -17.29
N ASP A 142 -8.38 -8.02 -17.96
CA ASP A 142 -9.42 -8.44 -18.88
C ASP A 142 -8.83 -8.90 -20.22
N GLU A 143 -8.93 -10.21 -20.47
CA GLU A 143 -8.52 -10.85 -21.72
C GLU A 143 -9.38 -10.39 -22.92
N ARG A 144 -10.56 -9.79 -22.69
CA ARG A 144 -11.43 -9.25 -23.74
C ARG A 144 -11.12 -7.81 -24.14
N ASN A 145 -10.25 -7.13 -23.40
CA ASN A 145 -9.83 -5.76 -23.67
C ASN A 145 -8.49 -5.76 -24.45
N ALA A 146 -7.49 -4.99 -24.01
CA ALA A 146 -6.17 -4.93 -24.62
C ALA A 146 -5.37 -6.25 -24.51
N ASN A 147 -5.85 -7.22 -23.72
CA ASN A 147 -5.28 -8.55 -23.53
C ASN A 147 -3.76 -8.50 -23.28
N THR A 148 -3.37 -7.71 -22.29
CA THR A 148 -1.96 -7.51 -21.95
C THR A 148 -1.31 -8.82 -21.54
N THR A 149 -0.05 -9.01 -21.91
CA THR A 149 0.67 -10.25 -21.59
C THR A 149 0.76 -10.43 -20.07
N LYS A 150 0.61 -11.67 -19.59
CA LYS A 150 0.54 -11.97 -18.15
C LYS A 150 1.78 -11.50 -17.37
N GLY A 151 2.95 -11.51 -18.01
CA GLY A 151 4.19 -10.99 -17.41
C GLY A 151 4.19 -9.47 -17.19
N MET A 152 3.36 -8.72 -17.93
CA MET A 152 3.27 -7.27 -17.83
C MET A 152 2.29 -6.78 -16.76
N HIS A 153 1.42 -7.66 -16.24
CA HIS A 153 0.37 -7.27 -15.29
C HIS A 153 0.94 -6.59 -14.04
N ALA A 154 1.99 -7.16 -13.44
CA ALA A 154 2.62 -6.59 -12.25
C ALA A 154 3.22 -5.20 -12.50
N TYR A 155 3.86 -5.00 -13.66
CA TYR A 155 4.47 -3.73 -14.05
C TYR A 155 3.43 -2.63 -14.24
N LEU A 156 2.35 -2.93 -14.99
CA LEU A 156 1.28 -1.97 -15.25
C LEU A 156 0.53 -1.58 -13.98
N ILE A 157 0.26 -2.56 -13.10
CA ILE A 157 -0.36 -2.28 -11.79
C ILE A 157 0.60 -1.46 -10.92
N GLY A 158 1.90 -1.76 -10.89
CA GLY A 158 2.89 -0.98 -10.16
C GLY A 158 2.94 0.50 -10.58
N ILE A 159 3.01 0.76 -11.89
CA ILE A 159 3.00 2.12 -12.46
C ILE A 159 1.69 2.85 -12.10
N MET A 160 0.56 2.17 -12.18
CA MET A 160 -0.72 2.76 -11.74
C MET A 160 -0.69 3.12 -10.25
N VAL A 161 -0.05 2.33 -9.39
CA VAL A 161 0.03 2.66 -7.94
C VAL A 161 0.86 3.92 -7.74
N VAL A 162 1.96 4.09 -8.46
CA VAL A 162 2.73 5.34 -8.44
C VAL A 162 1.83 6.53 -8.80
N ALA A 163 1.05 6.40 -9.88
CA ALA A 163 0.15 7.46 -10.32
C ALA A 163 -0.94 7.77 -9.30
N LEU A 164 -1.57 6.76 -8.69
CA LEU A 164 -2.59 6.94 -7.66
C LEU A 164 -2.02 7.65 -6.43
N CYS A 165 -0.89 7.18 -5.89
CA CYS A 165 -0.26 7.78 -4.70
C CYS A 165 0.28 9.20 -4.95
N TRP A 166 0.54 9.58 -6.20
CA TRP A 166 0.96 10.94 -6.55
C TRP A 166 -0.23 11.88 -6.72
N ALA A 167 -1.37 11.36 -7.18
CA ALA A 167 -2.56 12.16 -7.46
C ALA A 167 -3.46 12.40 -6.24
N TYR A 168 -3.44 11.47 -5.27
CA TYR A 168 -4.26 11.45 -4.06
C TYR A 168 -3.37 11.25 -2.83
#